data_AF-A0A0R3CD39-F1
#
_entry.id   AF-A0A0R3CD39-F1
#
_cell.length_a   1.000
_cell.length_b   1.000
_cell.length_c   1.000
_cell.angle_alpha   90.00
_cell.angle_beta   90.00
_cell.angle_gamma   90.00
#
_symmetry.space_group_name_H-M   'P 1'
#
loop_
_entity.id
_entity.type
_entity.pdbx_description
1 polymer ?
#
loop_
_entity_poly.entity_id
_entity_poly.type
_entity_poly.pdbx_seq_one_letter_code
_entity_poly.pdbx_strand_id
1 'polypeptide(L)'
;MPKKLKTYQTSLGFYDQAIAAPSMKAALAAWGASSNLFHQGVARETDDPDVVAATMAKPGVVLRRPVGSDGPFTESAELPTDLGEGESKSKTKSKTRSRSKATSKTRPAKTARNASREIDDAAARKAAAAFEKEERRREAARAKEEAARAKERARRDKAVAAAEAALDKARREHDAKAGAIEAERAALEARAEAEQERWDKQRHKLDQALRRARE
;
A
#
# COMPACT_ATOMS: atom_id res chain seq x y z
N MET A 1 -7.35 -6.12 -36.74
CA MET A 1 -8.54 -5.27 -36.58
C MET A 1 -8.33 -4.36 -35.36
N PRO A 2 -8.62 -3.05 -35.43
CA PRO A 2 -8.54 -2.17 -34.26
C PRO A 2 -9.50 -2.66 -33.18
N LYS A 3 -9.00 -2.84 -31.95
CA LYS A 3 -9.81 -3.31 -30.82
C LYS A 3 -10.72 -2.18 -30.34
N LYS A 4 -11.97 -2.49 -30.03
CA LYS A 4 -12.95 -1.52 -29.48
C LYS A 4 -12.37 -0.91 -28.20
N LEU A 5 -12.28 0.41 -28.16
CA LEU A 5 -11.84 1.16 -26.98
C LEU A 5 -12.93 1.12 -25.92
N LYS A 6 -12.51 0.94 -24.68
CA LYS A 6 -13.34 0.95 -23.47
C LYS A 6 -12.79 1.97 -22.50
N THR A 7 -13.67 2.61 -21.75
CA THR A 7 -13.28 3.62 -20.77
C THR A 7 -13.15 2.98 -19.40
N TYR A 8 -11.99 3.21 -18.78
CA TYR A 8 -11.69 2.70 -17.46
C TYR A 8 -11.42 3.85 -16.53
N GLN A 9 -11.91 3.72 -15.30
CA GLN A 9 -11.75 4.68 -14.23
C GLN A 9 -11.03 4.00 -13.05
N THR A 10 -10.16 4.74 -12.38
CA THR A 10 -9.51 4.31 -11.14
C THR A 10 -9.29 5.52 -10.24
N SER A 11 -9.25 5.32 -8.93
CA SER A 11 -8.83 6.36 -7.98
C SER A 11 -7.42 6.03 -7.49
N LEU A 12 -6.43 6.80 -7.94
CA LEU A 12 -5.03 6.59 -7.59
C LEU A 12 -4.49 7.79 -6.80
N GLY A 13 -4.33 7.60 -5.49
CA GLY A 13 -3.87 8.64 -4.58
C GLY A 13 -4.91 9.75 -4.43
N PHE A 14 -4.55 10.98 -4.80
CA PHE A 14 -5.40 12.17 -4.68
C PHE A 14 -6.22 12.46 -5.95
N TYR A 15 -6.10 11.63 -6.98
CA TYR A 15 -6.79 11.85 -8.25
C TYR A 15 -7.61 10.64 -8.71
N ASP A 16 -8.84 10.92 -9.13
CA ASP A 16 -9.59 10.06 -10.03
C ASP A 16 -8.96 10.16 -11.42
N GLN A 17 -8.62 9.02 -12.00
CA GLN A 17 -8.02 8.90 -13.31
C GLN A 17 -8.97 8.15 -14.24
N ALA A 18 -9.12 8.63 -15.47
CA ALA A 18 -9.91 7.97 -16.50
C ALA A 18 -9.11 7.88 -17.81
N ILE A 19 -9.25 6.75 -18.52
CA ILE A 19 -8.60 6.52 -19.80
C ILE A 19 -9.46 5.67 -20.73
N ALA A 20 -9.47 6.00 -22.01
CA ALA A 20 -9.99 5.13 -23.07
C ALA A 20 -8.85 4.24 -23.57
N ALA A 21 -8.96 2.94 -23.33
CA ALA A 21 -7.94 1.94 -23.66
C ALA A 21 -8.56 0.70 -24.33
N PRO A 22 -7.80 -0.04 -25.16
CA PRO A 22 -8.30 -1.23 -25.85
C PRO A 22 -8.44 -2.46 -24.94
N SER A 23 -7.91 -2.43 -23.72
CA SER A 23 -8.01 -3.52 -22.74
C SER A 23 -7.67 -3.02 -21.32
N MET A 24 -8.12 -3.76 -20.30
CA MET A 24 -7.76 -3.51 -18.88
C MET A 24 -6.24 -3.43 -18.67
N LYS A 25 -5.47 -4.30 -19.34
CA LYS A 25 -3.99 -4.29 -19.26
C LYS A 25 -3.38 -2.99 -19.81
N ALA A 26 -3.94 -2.45 -20.89
CA ALA A 26 -3.47 -1.19 -21.47
C ALA A 26 -3.79 0.00 -20.57
N ALA A 27 -4.94 -0.02 -19.88
CA ALA A 27 -5.28 0.98 -18.87
C ALA A 27 -4.30 0.94 -17.68
N LEU A 28 -3.99 -0.25 -17.15
CA LEU A 28 -3.00 -0.41 -16.07
C LEU A 28 -1.62 0.12 -16.47
N ALA A 29 -1.18 -0.18 -17.70
CA ALA A 29 0.10 0.29 -18.21
C ALA A 29 0.16 1.83 -18.32
N ALA A 30 -0.94 2.46 -18.75
CA ALA A 30 -1.03 3.92 -18.84
C ALA A 30 -1.07 4.61 -17.46
N TRP A 31 -1.68 3.97 -16.46
CA TRP A 31 -1.66 4.44 -15.08
C TRP A 31 -0.32 4.19 -14.37
N GLY A 32 0.56 3.36 -14.93
CA GLY A 32 1.82 2.97 -14.30
C GLY A 32 1.63 2.06 -13.08
N ALA A 33 0.50 1.35 -13.00
CA ALA A 33 0.20 0.47 -11.88
C ALA A 33 0.96 -0.86 -12.02
N SER A 34 1.79 -1.19 -11.03
CA SER A 34 2.54 -2.46 -10.98
C SER A 34 1.69 -3.66 -10.59
N SER A 35 0.50 -3.42 -10.01
CA SER A 35 -0.45 -4.45 -9.58
C SER A 35 -1.81 -4.28 -10.27
N ASN A 36 -2.59 -5.37 -10.34
CA ASN A 36 -3.86 -5.38 -11.06
C ASN A 36 -4.98 -4.70 -10.24
N LEU A 37 -5.17 -3.40 -10.48
CA LEU A 37 -6.14 -2.56 -9.77
C LEU A 37 -7.62 -2.99 -9.97
N PHE A 38 -7.93 -3.69 -11.06
CA PHE A 38 -9.29 -4.19 -11.33
C PHE A 38 -9.68 -5.33 -10.37
N HIS A 39 -8.73 -6.21 -10.03
CA HIS A 39 -8.99 -7.29 -9.07
C HIS A 39 -9.08 -6.79 -7.62
N GLN A 40 -8.45 -5.65 -7.34
CA GLN A 40 -8.51 -5.00 -6.02
C GLN A 40 -9.80 -4.19 -5.83
N GLY A 41 -10.63 -4.05 -6.87
CA GLY A 41 -11.85 -3.25 -6.86
C GLY A 41 -11.62 -1.73 -6.87
N VAL A 42 -10.38 -1.29 -7.08
CA VAL A 42 -10.00 0.14 -7.12
C VAL A 42 -10.19 0.74 -8.52
N ALA A 43 -10.06 -0.09 -9.55
CA ALA A 43 -10.35 0.28 -10.94
C ALA A 43 -11.60 -0.43 -11.45
N ARG A 44 -12.41 0.29 -12.24
CA ARG A 44 -13.64 -0.23 -12.86
C ARG A 44 -13.77 0.21 -14.32
N GLU A 45 -14.50 -0.58 -15.09
CA GLU A 45 -15.03 -0.15 -16.39
C GLU A 45 -16.22 0.80 -16.12
N THR A 46 -16.20 1.98 -16.76
CA THR A 46 -17.22 3.02 -16.57
C THR A 46 -17.87 3.32 -17.91
N ASP A 47 -19.21 3.31 -17.94
CA ASP A 47 -20.04 3.67 -19.10
C ASP A 47 -20.66 5.08 -18.96
N ASP A 48 -20.18 5.88 -18.02
CA ASP A 48 -20.64 7.25 -17.79
C ASP A 48 -20.37 8.11 -19.04
N PRO A 49 -21.42 8.67 -19.69
CA PRO A 49 -21.31 9.34 -20.98
C PRO A 49 -20.32 10.52 -20.96
N ASP A 50 -20.20 11.23 -19.85
CA ASP A 50 -19.31 12.40 -19.75
C ASP A 50 -17.84 11.98 -19.70
N VAL A 51 -17.55 10.90 -18.96
CA VAL A 51 -16.20 10.32 -18.86
C VAL A 51 -15.81 9.65 -20.17
N VAL A 52 -16.75 8.94 -20.81
CA VAL A 52 -16.55 8.31 -22.12
C VAL A 52 -16.27 9.37 -23.18
N ALA A 53 -17.05 10.45 -23.24
CA ALA A 53 -16.84 11.53 -24.20
C ALA A 53 -15.46 12.19 -24.02
N ALA A 54 -15.08 12.51 -22.77
CA ALA A 54 -13.78 13.11 -22.46
C ALA A 54 -12.61 12.19 -22.85
N THR A 55 -12.71 10.90 -22.52
CA THR A 55 -11.63 9.92 -22.79
C THR A 55 -11.57 9.49 -24.27
N MET A 56 -12.70 9.46 -24.97
CA MET A 56 -12.76 9.16 -26.41
C MET A 56 -12.29 10.33 -27.27
N ALA A 57 -12.42 11.57 -26.80
CA ALA A 57 -11.83 12.73 -27.47
C ALA A 57 -10.29 12.62 -27.54
N LYS A 58 -9.67 11.94 -26.57
CA LYS A 58 -8.22 11.77 -26.45
C LYS A 58 -7.84 10.36 -25.99
N PRO A 59 -7.94 9.35 -26.87
CA PRO A 59 -7.70 7.96 -26.49
C PRO A 59 -6.23 7.72 -26.12
N GLY A 60 -5.99 6.92 -25.09
CA GLY A 60 -4.64 6.62 -24.61
C GLY A 60 -4.01 7.68 -23.68
N VAL A 61 -4.66 8.85 -23.49
CA VAL A 61 -4.23 9.86 -22.51
C VAL A 61 -4.97 9.65 -21.20
N VAL A 62 -4.23 9.67 -20.09
CA VAL A 62 -4.82 9.59 -18.74
C VAL A 62 -5.33 10.98 -18.36
N LEU A 63 -6.65 11.12 -18.29
CA LEU A 63 -7.28 12.31 -17.73
C LEU A 63 -7.39 12.17 -16.21
N ARG A 64 -7.22 13.27 -15.49
CA ARG A 64 -7.14 13.30 -14.02
C ARG A 64 -8.11 14.34 -13.46
N ARG A 65 -8.64 14.05 -12.28
CA ARG A 65 -9.53 14.93 -11.50
C ARG A 65 -9.23 14.75 -10.00
N PRO A 66 -9.25 15.81 -9.17
CA PRO A 66 -9.14 15.65 -7.71
C PRO A 66 -10.21 14.71 -7.15
N VAL A 67 -9.84 13.78 -6.26
CA VAL A 67 -10.81 12.87 -5.63
C VAL A 67 -11.80 13.68 -4.79
N GLY A 68 -13.10 13.46 -4.99
CA GLY A 68 -14.17 14.15 -4.28
C GLY A 68 -14.66 15.45 -4.93
N SER A 69 -14.16 15.79 -6.13
CA SER A 69 -14.79 16.83 -6.96
C SER A 69 -15.63 16.21 -8.07
N ASP A 70 -16.75 16.84 -8.41
CA ASP A 70 -17.60 16.46 -9.56
C ASP A 70 -17.15 17.15 -10.86
N GLY A 71 -15.93 17.70 -10.88
CA GLY A 71 -15.38 18.38 -12.05
C GLY A 71 -15.18 17.46 -13.26
N PRO A 72 -15.00 18.02 -14.47
CA PRO A 72 -14.64 17.24 -15.65
C PRO A 72 -13.21 16.68 -15.56
N PHE A 73 -12.96 15.56 -16.24
CA PHE A 73 -11.63 14.95 -16.33
C PHE A 73 -10.73 15.74 -17.31
N THR A 74 -9.57 16.24 -16.85
CA THR A 74 -8.62 17.05 -17.65
C THR A 74 -7.22 16.43 -17.71
N GLU A 75 -6.41 16.73 -18.74
CA GLU A 75 -5.07 16.11 -18.93
C GLU A 75 -4.06 16.49 -17.83
N SER A 76 -4.22 17.67 -17.25
CA SER A 76 -3.50 18.12 -16.07
C SER A 76 -4.55 18.41 -15.01
N ALA A 77 -4.43 17.74 -13.87
CA ALA A 77 -5.23 18.11 -12.70
C ALA A 77 -4.73 19.47 -12.25
N GLU A 78 -5.36 20.54 -12.71
CA GLU A 78 -5.18 21.84 -12.09
C GLU A 78 -5.55 21.69 -10.62
N LEU A 79 -4.59 22.01 -9.75
CA LEU A 79 -4.78 22.02 -8.31
C LEU A 79 -6.01 22.89 -8.01
N PRO A 80 -6.91 22.46 -7.11
CA PRO A 80 -7.91 23.37 -6.57
C PRO A 80 -7.20 24.61 -6.02
N THR A 81 -7.38 25.75 -6.68
CA THR A 81 -6.97 27.08 -6.19
C THR A 81 -7.85 27.54 -5.03
N ASP A 82 -8.85 26.74 -4.63
CA ASP A 82 -9.74 27.03 -3.51
C ASP A 82 -9.38 26.15 -2.30
N LEU A 83 -8.21 26.42 -1.74
CA LEU A 83 -7.92 26.19 -0.33
C LEU A 83 -7.72 27.56 0.32
N GLY A 84 -8.82 28.27 0.56
CA GLY A 84 -8.92 29.32 1.57
C GLY A 84 -7.79 30.35 1.62
N GLU A 85 -7.61 31.15 0.56
CA GLU A 85 -7.04 32.49 0.73
C GLU A 85 -8.09 33.38 1.40
N GLY A 86 -8.07 33.36 2.74
CA GLY A 86 -8.57 34.46 3.52
C GLY A 86 -7.87 35.76 3.10
N GLU A 87 -8.61 36.57 2.34
CA GLU A 87 -8.60 38.02 2.44
C GLU A 87 -7.31 38.75 2.07
N SER A 88 -7.13 39.08 0.79
CA SER A 88 -6.58 40.39 0.40
C SER A 88 -6.95 40.79 -1.03
N LYS A 89 -8.24 41.09 -1.26
CA LYS A 89 -8.65 41.93 -2.39
C LYS A 89 -8.30 43.39 -2.08
N SER A 90 -7.07 43.82 -2.36
CA SER A 90 -6.74 45.25 -2.43
C SER A 90 -6.95 45.78 -3.84
N LYS A 91 -8.21 46.05 -4.19
CA LYS A 91 -8.55 47.05 -5.21
C LYS A 91 -9.03 48.29 -4.48
N THR A 92 -8.33 49.42 -4.64
CA THR A 92 -8.90 50.72 -5.09
C THR A 92 -8.08 51.92 -4.61
N LYS A 93 -7.49 52.62 -5.60
CA LYS A 93 -7.35 54.08 -5.75
C LYS A 93 -7.12 54.91 -4.48
N SER A 94 -5.90 55.42 -4.32
CA SER A 94 -5.64 56.65 -3.57
C SER A 94 -5.73 57.87 -4.50
N LYS A 95 -6.77 58.69 -4.30
CA LYS A 95 -6.80 60.09 -4.75
C LYS A 95 -7.35 60.94 -3.62
N THR A 96 -6.57 61.96 -3.28
CA THR A 96 -7.01 63.28 -2.77
C THR A 96 -7.21 63.46 -1.25
N ARG A 97 -6.24 64.20 -0.67
CA ARG A 97 -6.34 65.36 0.26
C ARG A 97 -7.49 65.36 1.30
N SER A 98 -7.14 65.55 2.58
CA SER A 98 -7.15 66.86 3.27
C SER A 98 -7.01 66.75 4.80
N ARG A 99 -6.33 67.76 5.39
CA ARG A 99 -6.50 68.45 6.72
C ARG A 99 -7.22 67.69 7.86
N SER A 100 -6.80 67.68 9.12
CA SER A 100 -6.36 68.78 10.03
C SER A 100 -5.87 68.14 11.35
N LYS A 101 -4.71 68.53 11.90
CA LYS A 101 -4.51 69.46 13.05
C LYS A 101 -5.26 69.14 14.36
N ALA A 102 -4.47 69.16 15.44
CA ALA A 102 -4.81 69.31 16.87
C ALA A 102 -5.31 68.01 17.58
N THR A 103 -4.96 67.65 18.82
CA THR A 103 -4.45 68.40 19.98
C THR A 103 -3.91 67.45 21.06
N SER A 104 -2.83 67.89 21.73
CA SER A 104 -2.47 67.75 23.15
C SER A 104 -2.94 66.57 24.04
N LYS A 105 -1.93 65.96 24.68
CA LYS A 105 -1.80 65.62 26.12
C LYS A 105 -3.02 65.02 26.84
N THR A 106 -2.83 63.86 27.47
CA THR A 106 -2.87 63.67 28.95
C THR A 106 -2.56 62.22 29.32
N ARG A 107 -1.49 62.01 30.11
CA ARG A 107 -1.32 60.86 31.03
C ARG A 107 -1.92 61.30 32.37
N PRO A 108 -2.71 60.45 33.05
CA PRO A 108 -2.17 59.60 34.13
C PRO A 108 -2.78 58.18 34.01
N ALA A 109 -2.44 57.09 34.71
CA ALA A 109 -1.85 56.87 36.02
C ALA A 109 -1.16 55.50 36.03
N LYS A 110 -0.06 55.38 36.78
CA LYS A 110 0.78 54.17 36.90
C LYS A 110 0.22 53.10 37.86
N THR A 111 -1.01 53.23 38.37
CA THR A 111 -1.57 52.35 39.41
C THR A 111 -2.48 51.23 38.88
N ALA A 112 -3.04 51.34 37.67
CA ALA A 112 -3.80 50.24 37.05
C ALA A 112 -2.91 49.13 36.46
N ARG A 113 -1.60 49.38 36.30
CA ARG A 113 -0.67 48.43 35.67
C ARG A 113 -0.26 47.26 36.56
N ASN A 114 -0.38 47.36 37.88
CA ASN A 114 0.07 46.30 38.79
C ASN A 114 -0.99 45.20 38.99
N ALA A 115 -2.27 45.57 39.10
CA ALA A 115 -3.37 44.61 39.19
C ALA A 115 -3.61 43.86 37.86
N SER A 116 -3.38 44.49 36.71
CA SER A 116 -3.46 43.82 35.41
C SER A 116 -2.29 42.85 35.17
N ARG A 117 -1.07 43.18 35.61
CA ARG A 117 0.10 42.30 35.50
C ARG A 117 0.00 41.01 36.32
N GLU A 118 -0.56 41.05 37.54
CA GLU A 118 -0.73 39.83 38.34
C GLU A 118 -1.79 38.87 37.78
N ILE A 119 -2.86 39.41 37.18
CA ILE A 119 -3.86 38.60 36.47
C ILE A 119 -3.24 37.95 35.23
N ASP A 120 -2.38 38.68 34.50
CA ASP A 120 -1.62 38.15 33.36
C ASP A 120 -0.63 37.03 33.79
N ASP A 121 0.04 37.15 34.94
CA ASP A 121 0.94 36.11 35.46
C ASP A 121 0.21 34.83 35.92
N ALA A 122 -0.98 34.98 36.49
CA ALA A 122 -1.83 33.83 36.84
C ALA A 122 -2.40 33.14 35.58
N ALA A 123 -2.76 33.92 34.56
CA ALA A 123 -3.17 33.39 33.26
C ALA A 123 -2.02 32.68 32.54
N ALA A 124 -0.80 33.23 32.58
CA ALA A 124 0.40 32.61 32.01
C ALA A 124 0.73 31.27 32.67
N ARG A 125 0.64 31.17 34.00
CA ARG A 125 0.86 29.90 34.73
C ARG A 125 -0.20 28.84 34.39
N LYS A 126 -1.47 29.24 34.26
CA LYS A 126 -2.55 28.32 33.82
C LYS A 126 -2.35 27.87 32.36
N ALA A 127 -1.91 28.76 31.48
CA ALA A 127 -1.59 28.43 30.09
C ALA A 127 -0.40 27.45 30.00
N ALA A 128 0.66 27.66 30.79
CA ALA A 128 1.80 26.76 30.88
C ALA A 128 1.40 25.37 31.40
N ALA A 129 0.61 25.30 32.46
CA ALA A 129 0.10 24.03 33.00
C ALA A 129 -0.82 23.30 32.02
N ALA A 130 -1.65 24.03 31.26
CA ALA A 130 -2.49 23.45 30.22
C ALA A 130 -1.65 22.89 29.06
N PHE A 131 -0.59 23.59 28.66
CA PHE A 131 0.35 23.14 27.64
C PHE A 131 1.08 21.87 28.08
N GLU A 132 1.65 21.83 29.29
CA GLU A 132 2.32 20.64 29.82
C GLU A 132 1.38 19.43 29.92
N LYS A 133 0.12 19.66 30.33
CA LYS A 133 -0.89 18.59 30.37
C LYS A 133 -1.21 18.06 28.97
N GLU A 134 -1.28 18.93 27.97
CA GLU A 134 -1.54 18.55 26.58
C GLU A 134 -0.32 17.84 25.97
N GLU A 135 0.91 18.26 26.27
CA GLU A 135 2.12 17.56 25.86
C GLU A 135 2.20 16.16 26.45
N ARG A 136 1.97 16.00 27.76
CA ARG A 136 1.89 14.70 28.41
C ARG A 136 0.81 13.81 27.78
N ARG A 137 -0.34 14.39 27.40
CA ARG A 137 -1.41 13.65 26.71
C ARG A 137 -0.95 13.17 25.32
N ARG A 138 -0.26 14.01 24.56
CA ARG A 138 0.28 13.67 23.23
C ARG A 138 1.38 12.62 23.32
N GLU A 139 2.28 12.74 24.28
CA GLU A 139 3.33 11.74 24.53
C GLU A 139 2.74 10.40 24.96
N ALA A 140 1.77 10.41 25.88
CA ALA A 140 1.07 9.19 26.28
C ALA A 140 0.29 8.57 25.10
N ALA A 141 -0.27 9.37 24.20
CA ALA A 141 -0.92 8.87 22.99
C ALA A 141 0.09 8.23 22.02
N ARG A 142 1.23 8.88 21.77
CA ARG A 142 2.33 8.33 20.95
C ARG A 142 2.88 7.03 21.53
N ALA A 143 3.17 7.00 22.84
CA ALA A 143 3.66 5.81 23.52
C ALA A 143 2.66 4.65 23.44
N LYS A 144 1.35 4.93 23.55
CA LYS A 144 0.30 3.92 23.36
C LYS A 144 0.25 3.40 21.92
N GLU A 145 0.37 4.27 20.93
CA GLU A 145 0.41 3.87 19.53
C GLU A 145 1.65 3.00 19.22
N GLU A 146 2.82 3.41 19.69
CA GLU A 146 4.06 2.64 19.52
C GLU A 146 4.00 1.28 20.21
N ALA A 147 3.47 1.23 21.44
CA ALA A 147 3.25 -0.03 22.15
C ALA A 147 2.24 -0.93 21.41
N ALA A 148 1.19 -0.37 20.81
CA ALA A 148 0.24 -1.12 20.00
C ALA A 148 0.91 -1.69 18.74
N ARG A 149 1.68 -0.86 18.01
CA ARG A 149 2.45 -1.30 16.83
C ARG A 149 3.49 -2.37 17.20
N ALA A 150 4.18 -2.23 18.33
CA ALA A 150 5.14 -3.22 18.80
C ALA A 150 4.47 -4.56 19.14
N LYS A 151 3.31 -4.54 19.81
CA LYS A 151 2.52 -5.76 20.09
C LYS A 151 2.02 -6.41 18.80
N GLU A 152 1.60 -5.61 17.83
CA GLU A 152 1.15 -6.10 16.54
C GLU A 152 2.28 -6.77 15.76
N ARG A 153 3.47 -6.16 15.72
CA ARG A 153 4.69 -6.77 15.15
C ARG A 153 5.03 -8.08 15.85
N ALA A 154 5.10 -8.09 17.18
CA ALA A 154 5.41 -9.30 17.95
C ALA A 154 4.38 -10.43 17.69
N ARG A 155 3.09 -10.10 17.50
CA ARG A 155 2.07 -11.09 17.11
C ARG A 155 2.31 -11.64 15.71
N ARG A 156 2.64 -10.78 14.75
CA ARG A 156 3.00 -11.21 13.38
C ARG A 156 4.23 -12.09 13.38
N ASP A 157 5.30 -11.67 14.05
CA ASP A 157 6.55 -12.42 14.13
C ASP A 157 6.33 -13.79 14.77
N LYS A 158 5.53 -13.85 15.85
CA LYS A 158 5.13 -15.13 16.47
C LYS A 158 4.33 -16.02 15.52
N ALA A 159 3.41 -15.45 14.74
CA ALA A 159 2.62 -16.21 13.77
C ALA A 159 3.49 -16.74 12.62
N VAL A 160 4.44 -15.94 12.12
CA VAL A 160 5.41 -16.36 11.11
C VAL A 160 6.29 -17.49 11.66
N ALA A 161 6.88 -17.32 12.84
CA ALA A 161 7.71 -18.34 13.46
C ALA A 161 6.94 -19.66 13.71
N ALA A 162 5.66 -19.58 14.10
CA ALA A 162 4.83 -20.76 14.26
C ALA A 162 4.54 -21.46 12.92
N ALA A 163 4.29 -20.69 11.85
CA ALA A 163 4.06 -21.23 10.51
C ALA A 163 5.33 -21.88 9.94
N GLU A 164 6.50 -21.25 10.10
CA GLU A 164 7.80 -21.79 9.71
C GLU A 164 8.11 -23.09 10.46
N ALA A 165 7.91 -23.12 11.78
CA ALA A 165 8.11 -24.34 12.57
C ALA A 165 7.18 -25.49 12.16
N ALA A 166 5.93 -25.19 11.83
CA ALA A 166 4.98 -26.20 11.33
C ALA A 166 5.41 -26.75 9.96
N LEU A 167 5.89 -25.87 9.07
CA LEU A 167 6.40 -26.25 7.75
C LEU A 167 7.67 -27.11 7.85
N ASP A 168 8.61 -26.75 8.72
CA ASP A 168 9.82 -27.54 8.95
C ASP A 168 9.51 -28.91 9.55
N LYS A 169 8.54 -28.99 10.46
CA LYS A 169 8.06 -30.27 11.00
C LYS A 169 7.48 -31.14 9.87
N ALA A 170 6.61 -30.57 9.03
CA ALA A 170 6.01 -31.29 7.91
C ALA A 170 7.07 -31.78 6.90
N ARG A 171 8.09 -30.97 6.61
CA ARG A 171 9.23 -31.37 5.77
C ARG A 171 9.98 -32.55 6.35
N ARG A 172 10.33 -32.51 7.64
CA ARG A 172 11.04 -33.63 8.30
C ARG A 172 10.23 -34.92 8.28
N GLU A 173 8.92 -34.84 8.53
CA GLU A 173 8.03 -36.00 8.46
C GLU A 173 7.93 -36.55 7.03
N HIS A 174 7.86 -35.67 6.03
CA HIS A 174 7.88 -36.05 4.63
C HIS A 174 9.20 -36.74 4.26
N ASP A 175 10.33 -36.14 4.60
CA ASP A 175 11.65 -36.66 4.25
C ASP A 175 11.94 -37.99 4.94
N ALA A 176 11.48 -38.17 6.18
CA ALA A 176 11.55 -39.46 6.87
C ALA A 176 10.73 -40.54 6.17
N LYS A 177 9.50 -40.22 5.74
CA LYS A 177 8.63 -41.17 5.00
C LYS A 177 9.21 -41.48 3.62
N ALA A 178 9.67 -40.46 2.89
CA ALA A 178 10.31 -40.63 1.60
C ALA A 178 11.57 -41.49 1.72
N GLY A 179 12.42 -41.23 2.72
CA GLY A 179 13.60 -42.03 3.00
C GLY A 179 13.29 -43.50 3.30
N ALA A 180 12.20 -43.78 4.05
CA ALA A 180 11.75 -45.15 4.28
C ALA A 180 11.32 -45.85 2.98
N ILE A 181 10.57 -45.16 2.13
CA ILE A 181 10.14 -45.70 0.81
C ILE A 181 11.35 -45.98 -0.07
N GLU A 182 12.32 -45.08 -0.13
CA GLU A 182 13.54 -45.28 -0.92
C GLU A 182 14.38 -46.43 -0.38
N ALA A 183 14.46 -46.62 0.95
CA ALA A 183 15.12 -47.77 1.54
C ALA A 183 14.42 -49.09 1.17
N GLU A 184 13.08 -49.12 1.19
CA GLU A 184 12.30 -50.29 0.74
C GLU A 184 12.52 -50.58 -0.75
N ARG A 185 12.57 -49.54 -1.59
CA ARG A 185 12.88 -49.68 -3.02
C ARG A 185 14.26 -50.27 -3.25
N ALA A 186 15.28 -49.74 -2.59
CA ALA A 186 16.64 -50.27 -2.67
C ALA A 186 16.71 -51.74 -2.22
N ALA A 187 15.98 -52.11 -1.18
CA ALA A 187 15.92 -53.50 -0.72
C ALA A 187 15.22 -54.42 -1.73
N LEU A 188 14.17 -53.95 -2.41
CA LEU A 188 13.51 -54.70 -3.47
C LEU A 188 14.41 -54.85 -4.70
N GLU A 189 15.12 -53.80 -5.08
CA GLU A 189 16.07 -53.82 -6.20
C GLU A 189 17.21 -54.81 -5.93
N ALA A 190 17.82 -54.77 -4.75
CA ALA A 190 18.84 -55.74 -4.36
C ALA A 190 18.33 -57.19 -4.39
N ARG A 191 17.07 -57.44 -4.02
CA ARG A 191 16.45 -58.77 -4.13
C ARG A 191 16.22 -59.18 -5.58
N ALA A 192 15.82 -58.25 -6.44
CA ALA A 192 15.63 -58.51 -7.86
C ALA A 192 16.97 -58.86 -8.53
N GLU A 193 18.04 -58.13 -8.22
CA GLU A 193 19.40 -58.42 -8.69
C GLU A 193 19.87 -59.81 -8.22
N ALA A 194 19.66 -60.16 -6.95
CA ALA A 194 20.04 -61.46 -6.42
C ALA A 194 19.31 -62.63 -7.12
N GLU A 195 18.02 -62.49 -7.41
CA GLU A 195 17.28 -63.51 -8.18
C GLU A 195 17.74 -63.57 -9.63
N GLN A 196 18.05 -62.44 -10.25
CA GLN A 196 18.60 -62.39 -11.60
C GLN A 196 19.95 -63.12 -11.67
N GLU A 197 20.86 -62.88 -10.73
CA GLU A 197 22.13 -63.60 -10.66
C GLU A 197 21.95 -65.11 -10.48
N ARG A 198 21.02 -65.51 -9.61
CA ARG A 198 20.69 -66.93 -9.39
C ARG A 198 20.19 -67.55 -10.69
N TRP A 199 19.26 -66.89 -11.37
CA TRP A 199 18.73 -67.35 -12.65
C TRP A 199 19.82 -67.45 -13.72
N ASP A 200 20.69 -66.45 -13.83
CA ASP A 200 21.78 -66.47 -14.82
C ASP A 200 22.74 -67.64 -14.58
N LYS A 201 23.08 -67.92 -13.32
CA LYS A 201 23.87 -69.11 -12.94
C LYS A 201 23.15 -70.41 -13.32
N GLN A 202 21.85 -70.51 -13.08
CA GLN A 202 21.06 -71.69 -13.42
C GLN A 202 20.95 -71.88 -14.94
N ARG A 203 20.59 -70.82 -15.66
CA ARG A 203 20.52 -70.79 -17.12
C ARG A 203 21.84 -71.24 -17.74
N HIS A 204 22.97 -70.72 -17.26
CA HIS A 204 24.29 -71.11 -17.75
C HIS A 204 24.56 -72.61 -17.57
N LYS A 205 24.22 -73.19 -16.41
CA LYS A 205 24.36 -74.63 -16.17
C LYS A 205 23.49 -75.46 -17.10
N LEU A 206 22.23 -75.04 -17.31
CA LEU A 206 21.30 -75.72 -18.21
C LEU A 206 21.78 -75.64 -19.67
N ASP A 207 22.27 -74.48 -20.11
CA ASP A 207 22.84 -74.30 -21.45
C ASP A 207 24.07 -75.18 -21.67
N GLN A 208 24.95 -75.30 -20.67
CA GLN A 208 26.10 -76.21 -20.75
C GLN A 208 25.65 -77.68 -20.87
N ALA A 209 24.65 -78.10 -20.08
CA ALA A 209 24.12 -79.45 -20.17
C ALA A 209 23.49 -79.74 -21.55
N LEU A 210 22.76 -78.78 -22.11
CA LEU A 210 22.19 -78.88 -23.46
C LEU A 210 23.28 -78.98 -24.54
N ARG A 211 24.39 -78.24 -24.41
CA ARG A 211 25.52 -78.35 -25.34
C ARG A 211 26.15 -79.73 -25.31
N ARG A 212 26.45 -80.24 -24.12
CA ARG A 212 27.03 -81.58 -23.94
C ARG A 212 26.14 -82.70 -24.48
N ALA A 213 24.82 -82.55 -24.41
CA ALA A 213 23.89 -83.55 -24.95
C ALA A 213 23.76 -83.52 -26.48
N ARG A 214 24.30 -82.49 -27.14
CA ARG A 214 24.29 -82.32 -28.61
C ARG A 214 25.60 -82.73 -29.28
N GLU A 215 26.68 -82.85 -28.51
CA GLU A 215 27.98 -83.42 -28.95
C GLU A 215 27.92 -84.95 -28.91
#